data_AF-A0A964UZ34-F1
#
_entry.id   AF-A0A964UZ34-F1
#
_cell.length_a   1.000
_cell.length_b   1.000
_cell.length_c   1.000
_cell.angle_alpha   90.00
_cell.angle_beta   90.00
_cell.angle_gamma   90.00
#
_symmetry.space_group_name_H-M   'P 1'
#
loop_
_entity.id
_entity.type
_entity.pdbx_description
1 polymer ?
#
loop_
_entity_poly.entity_id
_entity_poly.type
_entity_poly.pdbx_seq_one_letter_code
_entity_poly.pdbx_strand_id
1 'polypeptide(L)'
;MIIECACKKYKFAVKAEEIGINGRVVQCGVCDQKWFQEPASSEEFKVLKEIQIKEEEEKKEKAKNQKLIKEKSGKNYVPIKYENKSKINYTKIFLTILIISTIGIAISFENREYILSKNPELADFFSLLEEFVEYLKQYYLDIIEAFTPKQK
;
A
#
# COMPACT_ATOMS: atom_id res chain seq x y z
N MET A 1 -22.91 -2.94 -0.21
CA MET A 1 -21.49 -2.73 0.17
C MET A 1 -20.58 -2.69 -1.06
N ILE A 2 -19.41 -2.04 -0.95
CA ILE A 2 -18.36 -2.08 -1.99
C ILE A 2 -17.26 -3.02 -1.51
N ILE A 3 -16.88 -3.99 -2.35
CA ILE A 3 -15.79 -4.93 -2.07
C ILE A 3 -14.64 -4.72 -3.05
N GLU A 4 -13.41 -4.95 -2.61
CA GLU A 4 -12.20 -4.76 -3.40
C GLU A 4 -11.59 -6.11 -3.81
N CYS A 5 -11.16 -6.22 -5.07
CA CYS A 5 -10.48 -7.40 -5.56
C CYS A 5 -9.12 -7.59 -4.88
N ALA A 6 -8.70 -8.84 -4.67
CA ALA A 6 -7.36 -9.18 -4.19
C ALA A 6 -6.20 -8.55 -5.02
N CYS A 7 -6.39 -8.31 -6.33
CA CYS A 7 -5.39 -7.67 -7.18
C CYS A 7 -5.33 -6.13 -7.05
N LYS A 8 -6.23 -5.52 -6.28
CA LYS A 8 -6.33 -4.07 -6.01
C LYS A 8 -6.60 -3.18 -7.22
N LYS A 9 -7.04 -3.76 -8.34
CA LYS A 9 -7.35 -3.01 -9.59
C LYS A 9 -8.84 -2.75 -9.81
N TYR A 10 -9.71 -3.49 -9.12
CA TYR A 10 -11.16 -3.48 -9.35
C TYR A 10 -11.93 -3.45 -8.04
N LYS A 11 -13.05 -2.74 -8.06
CA LYS A 11 -14.04 -2.73 -6.98
C LYS A 11 -15.41 -3.12 -7.52
N PHE A 12 -16.23 -3.73 -6.67
CA PHE A 12 -17.54 -4.23 -7.02
C PHE A 12 -18.57 -3.71 -6.02
N ALA A 13 -19.64 -3.10 -6.52
CA ALA A 13 -20.82 -2.85 -5.71
C ALA A 13 -21.64 -4.13 -5.65
N VAL A 14 -21.82 -4.67 -4.44
CA VAL A 14 -22.55 -5.91 -4.17
C VAL A 14 -23.56 -5.69 -3.04
N LYS A 15 -24.65 -6.46 -3.08
CA LYS A 15 -25.64 -6.50 -2.01
C LYS A 15 -25.06 -7.18 -0.76
N ALA A 16 -25.34 -6.66 0.44
CA ALA A 16 -24.77 -7.20 1.68
C ALA A 16 -25.33 -8.60 1.98
N GLU A 17 -26.59 -8.83 1.59
CA GLU A 17 -27.30 -10.11 1.68
C GLU A 17 -26.55 -11.23 0.94
N GLU A 18 -25.88 -10.90 -0.16
CA GLU A 18 -25.16 -11.88 -0.99
C GLU A 18 -23.84 -12.35 -0.36
N ILE A 19 -23.23 -11.53 0.50
CA ILE A 19 -22.03 -11.91 1.26
C ILE A 19 -22.42 -12.77 2.48
N GLY A 20 -23.55 -12.46 3.10
CA GLY A 20 -24.07 -13.18 4.26
C GLY A 20 -23.38 -12.82 5.57
N ILE A 21 -24.00 -13.23 6.68
CA ILE A 21 -23.57 -12.86 8.05
C ILE A 21 -22.19 -13.41 8.44
N ASN A 22 -21.79 -14.56 7.89
CA ASN A 22 -20.51 -15.18 8.20
C ASN A 22 -19.40 -14.77 7.22
N GLY A 23 -19.70 -13.85 6.30
CA GLY A 23 -18.86 -13.65 5.12
C GLY A 23 -18.91 -14.85 4.17
N ARG A 24 -18.18 -14.75 3.06
CA ARG A 24 -18.03 -15.86 2.09
C ARG A 24 -16.79 -15.71 1.22
N VAL A 25 -16.37 -16.81 0.63
CA VAL A 25 -15.38 -16.77 -0.45
C VAL A 25 -16.04 -16.24 -1.72
N VAL A 26 -15.42 -15.21 -2.32
CA VAL A 26 -15.83 -14.58 -3.58
C VAL A 26 -14.75 -14.76 -4.64
N GLN A 27 -15.14 -14.63 -5.91
CA GLN A 27 -14.23 -14.69 -7.06
C GLN A 27 -14.38 -13.42 -7.89
N CYS A 28 -13.26 -12.83 -8.31
CA CYS A 28 -13.25 -11.67 -9.19
C CYS A 28 -13.77 -12.06 -10.58
N GLY A 29 -14.81 -11.39 -11.07
CA GLY A 29 -15.32 -11.61 -12.42
C GLY A 29 -14.44 -11.08 -13.56
N VAL A 30 -13.29 -10.46 -13.26
CA VAL A 30 -12.38 -9.86 -14.25
C VAL A 30 -11.01 -10.55 -14.29
N CYS A 31 -10.45 -10.92 -13.14
CA CYS A 31 -9.12 -11.54 -13.04
C CYS A 31 -9.10 -12.90 -12.33
N ASP A 32 -10.27 -13.47 -12.04
CA ASP A 32 -10.48 -14.82 -11.47
C ASP A 32 -9.83 -15.14 -10.11
N GLN A 33 -9.20 -14.16 -9.47
CA GLN A 33 -8.70 -14.33 -8.11
C GLN A 33 -9.84 -14.55 -7.12
N LYS A 34 -9.59 -15.42 -6.13
CA LYS A 34 -10.52 -15.76 -5.05
C LYS A 34 -10.01 -15.23 -3.72
N TRP A 35 -10.91 -14.72 -2.89
CA TRP A 35 -10.58 -14.28 -1.53
C TRP A 35 -11.80 -14.42 -0.62
N PHE A 36 -11.56 -14.44 0.69
CA PHE A 36 -12.62 -14.41 1.69
C PHE A 36 -13.05 -12.96 1.93
N GLN A 37 -14.35 -12.68 1.78
CA GLN A 37 -14.94 -11.38 2.05
C GLN A 37 -15.68 -11.44 3.38
N GLU A 38 -15.27 -10.58 4.30
CA GLU A 38 -15.92 -10.38 5.60
C GLU A 38 -17.33 -9.80 5.42
N PRO A 39 -18.26 -10.10 6.35
CA PRO A 39 -19.61 -9.57 6.33
C PRO A 39 -19.63 -8.04 6.41
N ALA A 40 -20.76 -7.47 6.01
CA ALA A 40 -20.99 -6.03 6.19
C ALA A 40 -21.00 -5.64 7.68
N SER A 41 -20.78 -4.34 7.94
CA SER A 41 -20.65 -3.79 9.29
C SER A 41 -21.86 -4.08 10.20
N SER A 42 -21.66 -3.89 11.51
CA SER A 42 -22.59 -4.30 12.57
C SER A 42 -24.03 -3.77 12.45
N GLU A 43 -24.27 -2.67 11.75
CA GLU A 43 -25.61 -2.10 11.56
C GLU A 43 -26.37 -2.83 10.44
N GLU A 44 -25.74 -3.05 9.29
CA GLU A 44 -26.27 -3.89 8.20
C GLU A 44 -26.45 -5.34 8.67
N PHE A 45 -25.56 -5.81 9.55
CA PHE A 45 -25.64 -7.13 10.17
C PHE A 45 -26.89 -7.32 11.04
N LYS A 46 -27.31 -6.30 11.81
CA LYS A 46 -28.54 -6.38 12.65
C LYS A 46 -29.78 -6.54 11.79
N VAL A 47 -29.88 -5.79 10.69
CA VAL A 47 -30.99 -5.87 9.74
C VAL A 47 -31.02 -7.25 9.06
N LEU A 48 -29.87 -7.75 8.60
CA LEU A 48 -29.77 -9.09 7.98
C LEU A 48 -30.17 -10.20 8.95
N LYS A 49 -29.78 -10.10 10.21
CA LYS A 49 -30.12 -11.10 11.24
C LYS A 49 -31.61 -11.10 11.57
N GLU A 50 -32.24 -9.93 11.65
CA GLU A 50 -33.69 -9.81 11.84
C GLU A 50 -34.48 -10.37 10.64
N ILE A 51 -34.00 -10.17 9.41
CA ILE A 51 -34.61 -10.75 8.21
C ILE A 51 -34.49 -12.28 8.23
N GLN A 52 -33.33 -12.84 8.59
CA GLN A 52 -33.16 -14.30 8.68
C GLN A 52 -34.07 -14.94 9.74
N ILE A 53 -34.27 -14.28 10.89
CA ILE A 53 -35.18 -14.78 11.94
C ILE A 53 -36.63 -14.79 11.44
N LYS A 54 -37.08 -13.73 10.75
CA LYS A 54 -38.43 -13.66 10.16
C LYS A 54 -38.63 -14.69 9.04
N GLU A 55 -37.61 -14.92 8.20
CA GLU A 55 -37.66 -15.94 7.16
C GLU A 55 -37.65 -17.38 7.72
N GLU A 56 -36.96 -17.64 8.83
CA GLU A 56 -37.00 -18.93 9.52
C GLU A 56 -38.37 -19.20 10.18
N GLU A 57 -39.02 -18.17 10.71
CA GLU A 57 -40.38 -18.25 11.24
C GLU A 57 -41.41 -18.51 10.12
N GLU A 58 -41.32 -17.82 8.98
CA GLU A 58 -42.18 -18.08 7.81
C GLU A 58 -41.91 -19.45 7.14
N LYS A 59 -40.67 -19.93 7.12
CA LYS A 59 -40.32 -21.24 6.53
C LYS A 59 -40.88 -22.41 7.35
N LYS A 60 -41.08 -22.25 8.66
CA LYS A 60 -41.76 -23.27 9.49
C LYS A 60 -43.24 -23.41 9.16
N GLU A 61 -43.92 -22.36 8.69
CA GLU A 61 -45.31 -22.43 8.21
C GLU A 61 -45.42 -22.94 6.76
N LYS A 62 -44.45 -22.64 5.89
CA LYS A 62 -44.52 -22.98 4.45
C LYS A 62 -43.96 -24.37 4.08
N ALA A 63 -43.43 -25.14 5.04
CA ALA A 63 -42.80 -26.45 4.81
C ALA A 63 -43.73 -27.58 4.29
N LYS A 64 -45.04 -27.32 4.06
CA LYS A 64 -45.97 -28.32 3.53
C LYS A 64 -46.17 -28.31 2.01
N ASN A 65 -45.62 -27.37 1.25
CA ASN A 65 -45.81 -27.39 -0.21
C ASN A 65 -44.60 -26.87 -1.01
N GLN A 66 -44.09 -27.79 -1.82
CA GLN A 66 -43.48 -27.60 -3.15
C GLN A 66 -41.99 -27.25 -3.26
N LYS A 67 -41.27 -28.25 -3.79
CA LYS A 67 -40.13 -28.24 -4.73
C LYS A 67 -39.47 -26.89 -5.00
N LEU A 68 -38.23 -26.76 -4.53
CA LEU A 68 -37.32 -25.70 -4.99
C LEU A 68 -36.91 -25.93 -6.45
N ILE A 69 -37.41 -25.04 -7.31
CA ILE A 69 -36.82 -24.70 -8.60
C ILE A 69 -35.48 -24.02 -8.32
N LYS A 70 -34.39 -24.55 -8.88
CA LYS A 70 -33.07 -23.92 -8.87
C LYS A 70 -33.10 -22.70 -9.80
N GLU A 71 -33.40 -21.54 -9.24
CA GLU A 71 -33.27 -20.27 -9.95
C GLU A 71 -31.79 -19.83 -9.89
N LYS A 72 -31.12 -19.82 -11.05
CA LYS A 72 -29.81 -19.18 -11.21
C LYS A 72 -30.03 -17.67 -11.10
N SER A 73 -29.74 -17.08 -9.95
CA SER A 73 -29.82 -15.63 -9.79
C SER A 73 -28.86 -14.94 -10.76
N GLY A 74 -29.39 -13.97 -11.49
CA GLY A 74 -28.63 -13.11 -12.40
C GLY A 74 -27.55 -12.35 -11.64
N LYS A 75 -26.32 -12.39 -12.14
CA LYS A 75 -25.17 -11.70 -11.56
C LYS A 75 -25.37 -10.19 -11.68
N ASN A 76 -25.77 -9.52 -10.59
CA ASN A 76 -25.94 -8.06 -10.52
C ASN A 76 -24.72 -7.39 -9.87
N TYR A 77 -23.51 -7.66 -10.36
CA TYR A 77 -22.33 -6.87 -9.98
C TYR A 77 -21.83 -6.08 -11.18
N VAL A 78 -21.60 -4.78 -10.98
CA VAL A 78 -20.97 -3.92 -11.98
C VAL A 78 -19.49 -3.78 -11.60
N PRO A 79 -18.55 -4.27 -12.43
CA PRO A 79 -17.13 -4.05 -12.20
C PRO A 79 -16.80 -2.58 -12.42
N ILE A 80 -16.29 -1.90 -11.40
CA ILE A 80 -15.81 -0.53 -11.51
C ILE A 80 -14.28 -0.58 -11.55
N LYS A 81 -13.70 -0.13 -12.66
CA LYS A 81 -12.24 0.03 -12.79
C LYS A 81 -11.81 1.18 -11.88
N TYR A 82 -11.11 0.85 -10.81
CA TYR A 82 -10.59 1.85 -9.88
C TYR A 82 -9.21 2.31 -10.36
N GLU A 83 -9.09 3.57 -10.76
CA GLU A 83 -7.79 4.17 -11.03
C GLU A 83 -7.17 4.61 -9.69
N ASN A 84 -6.03 4.01 -9.37
CA ASN A 84 -5.23 4.37 -8.19
C ASN A 84 -4.83 5.86 -8.29
N LYS A 85 -5.36 6.70 -7.40
CA LYS A 85 -5.00 8.12 -7.33
C LYS A 85 -3.54 8.25 -6.88
N SER A 86 -2.72 8.70 -7.84
CA SER A 86 -1.28 9.05 -7.80
C SER A 86 -0.35 8.16 -6.96
N LYS A 87 0.42 7.29 -7.65
CA LYS A 87 1.68 6.77 -7.11
C LYS A 87 2.70 7.91 -7.04
N ILE A 88 2.82 8.55 -5.87
CA ILE A 88 3.94 9.46 -5.59
C ILE A 88 5.24 8.68 -5.81
N ASN A 89 6.11 9.21 -6.65
CA ASN A 89 7.38 8.56 -6.99
C ASN A 89 8.43 8.91 -5.94
N TYR A 90 8.41 8.20 -4.81
CA TYR A 90 9.35 8.39 -3.70
C TYR A 90 10.81 8.26 -4.14
N THR A 91 11.12 7.43 -5.15
CA THR A 91 12.47 7.32 -5.70
C THR A 91 12.94 8.64 -6.30
N LYS A 92 12.09 9.33 -7.07
CA LYS A 92 12.44 10.64 -7.63
C LYS A 92 12.61 11.69 -6.52
N ILE A 93 11.72 11.70 -5.54
CA ILE A 93 11.80 12.63 -4.41
C ILE A 93 13.10 12.43 -3.63
N PHE A 94 13.44 11.17 -3.33
CA PHE A 94 14.68 10.82 -2.63
C PHE A 94 15.92 11.29 -3.40
N LEU A 95 15.99 11.04 -4.71
CA LEU A 95 17.12 11.49 -5.54
C LEU A 95 17.26 13.01 -5.55
N THR A 96 16.14 13.74 -5.65
CA THR A 96 16.17 15.22 -5.59
C THR A 96 16.71 15.72 -4.25
N ILE A 97 16.28 15.13 -3.14
CA ILE A 97 16.77 15.50 -1.80
C ILE A 97 18.27 15.22 -1.67
N LEU A 98 18.74 14.09 -2.19
CA LEU A 98 20.15 13.72 -2.17
C LEU A 98 21.00 14.79 -2.88
N ILE A 99 20.59 15.23 -4.08
CA ILE A 99 21.29 16.26 -4.86
C ILE A 99 21.32 17.61 -4.12
N ILE A 100 20.20 18.01 -3.52
CA ILE A 100 20.15 19.28 -2.76
C ILE A 100 21.07 19.19 -1.54
N SER A 101 21.10 18.04 -0.86
CA SER A 101 21.95 17.83 0.31
C SER A 101 23.44 17.91 -0.04
N THR A 102 23.87 17.33 -1.17
CA THR A 102 25.28 17.39 -1.57
C THR A 102 25.72 18.80 -1.92
N ILE A 103 24.87 19.55 -2.62
CA ILE A 103 25.12 20.97 -2.94
C ILE A 103 25.20 21.79 -1.65
N GLY A 104 24.30 21.57 -0.70
CA GLY A 104 24.31 22.26 0.59
C GLY A 104 25.59 22.01 1.38
N ILE A 105 26.10 20.77 1.39
CA ILE A 105 27.37 20.43 2.03
C ILE A 105 28.53 21.16 1.36
N ALA A 106 28.59 21.18 0.02
CA ALA A 106 29.66 21.88 -0.72
C ALA A 106 29.71 23.38 -0.39
N ILE A 107 28.55 24.07 -0.43
CA ILE A 107 28.44 25.49 -0.07
C ILE A 107 28.83 25.72 1.39
N SER A 108 28.47 24.79 2.29
CA SER A 108 28.81 24.89 3.70
C SER A 108 30.32 24.82 3.95
N PHE A 109 31.03 23.99 3.20
CA PHE A 109 32.50 23.93 3.28
C PHE A 109 33.17 25.19 2.75
N GLU A 110 32.69 25.71 1.61
CA GLU A 110 33.24 26.94 1.04
C GLU A 110 33.08 28.14 1.98
N ASN A 111 31.99 28.17 2.75
CA ASN A 111 31.70 29.22 3.72
C ASN A 111 31.98 28.81 5.17
N ARG A 112 32.81 27.78 5.41
CA ARG A 112 33.05 27.20 6.74
C ARG A 112 33.43 28.24 7.77
N GLU A 113 34.40 29.11 7.47
CA GLU A 113 34.89 30.11 8.43
C GLU A 113 33.79 31.09 8.83
N TYR A 114 32.99 31.53 7.86
CA TYR A 114 31.84 32.39 8.12
C TYR A 114 30.80 31.70 9.01
N ILE A 115 30.49 30.43 8.73
CA ILE A 115 29.52 29.64 9.53
C ILE A 115 30.04 29.45 10.95
N LEU A 116 31.30 29.10 11.14
CA LEU A 116 31.92 28.92 12.45
C LEU A 116 32.03 30.23 13.23
N SER A 117 32.21 31.37 12.55
CA SER A 117 32.21 32.68 13.19
C SER A 117 30.86 33.02 13.84
N LYS A 118 29.76 32.47 13.32
CA LYS A 118 28.40 32.67 13.83
C LYS A 118 27.97 31.56 14.78
N ASN A 119 28.39 30.32 14.53
CA ASN A 119 28.01 29.13 15.26
C ASN A 119 29.25 28.26 15.54
N PRO A 120 30.05 28.60 16.55
CA PRO A 120 31.30 27.89 16.86
C PRO A 120 31.08 26.44 17.30
N GLU A 121 29.90 26.09 17.82
CA GLU A 121 29.53 24.71 18.19
C GLU A 121 29.56 23.73 17.00
N LEU A 122 29.52 24.23 15.77
CA LEU A 122 29.62 23.41 14.56
C LEU A 122 31.06 23.01 14.23
N ALA A 123 32.07 23.48 14.97
CA ALA A 123 33.47 23.15 14.71
C ALA A 123 33.71 21.63 14.71
N ASP A 124 33.19 20.93 15.72
CA ASP A 124 33.29 19.48 15.84
C ASP A 124 32.57 18.78 14.68
N PHE A 125 31.42 19.31 14.26
CA PHE A 125 30.68 18.79 13.10
C PHE A 125 31.51 18.86 11.81
N PHE A 126 32.10 20.01 11.50
CA PHE A 126 32.95 20.15 10.32
C PHE A 126 34.20 19.28 10.41
N SER A 127 34.80 19.15 11.60
CA SER A 127 35.96 18.29 11.83
C SER A 127 35.65 16.82 11.55
N LEU A 128 34.54 16.31 12.10
CA LEU A 128 34.09 14.94 11.86
C LEU A 128 33.75 14.70 10.38
N LEU A 129 33.16 15.70 9.72
CA LEU A 129 32.77 15.58 8.32
C LEU A 129 33.99 15.56 7.39
N GLU A 130 35.04 16.31 7.71
CA GLU A 130 36.33 16.26 7.01
C GLU A 130 37.03 14.90 7.18
N GLU A 131 37.07 14.37 8.41
CA GLU A 131 37.61 13.02 8.69
C GLU A 131 36.84 11.94 7.91
N PHE A 132 35.50 12.05 7.88
CA PHE A 132 34.65 11.15 7.12
C PHE A 132 34.92 11.22 5.61
N VAL A 133 35.13 12.42 5.05
CA VAL A 133 35.46 12.58 3.62
C VAL A 133 36.80 11.94 3.28
N GLU A 134 37.82 12.13 4.13
CA GLU A 134 39.14 11.52 3.89
C GLU A 134 39.07 9.98 4.00
N TYR A 135 38.30 9.45 4.95
CA TYR A 135 38.02 8.02 5.03
C TYR A 135 37.36 7.48 3.76
N LEU A 136 36.33 8.17 3.25
CA LEU A 136 35.65 7.78 2.01
C LEU A 136 36.60 7.81 0.80
N LYS A 137 37.45 8.83 0.72
CA LYS A 137 38.45 8.97 -0.34
C LYS A 137 39.44 7.82 -0.33
N GLN A 138 39.96 7.44 0.85
CA GLN A 138 40.84 6.28 0.98
C GLN A 138 40.14 5.00 0.52
N TYR A 139 38.94 4.74 1.02
CA TYR A 139 38.16 3.58 0.63
C TYR A 139 37.88 3.54 -0.88
N TYR A 140 37.61 4.69 -1.50
CA TYR A 140 37.41 4.80 -2.94
C TYR A 140 38.69 4.49 -3.74
N LEU A 141 39.85 4.96 -3.27
CA LEU A 141 41.15 4.63 -3.88
C LEU A 141 41.44 3.13 -3.79
N ASP A 142 41.19 2.50 -2.64
CA ASP A 142 41.35 1.06 -2.44
C ASP A 142 40.46 0.25 -3.40
N ILE A 143 39.21 0.71 -3.60
CA ILE A 143 38.31 0.13 -4.60
C ILE A 143 38.90 0.29 -6.00
N ILE A 144 39.34 1.49 -6.39
CA ILE A 144 39.92 1.70 -7.73
C ILE A 144 41.12 0.77 -7.94
N GLU A 145 42.03 0.66 -6.97
CA GLU A 145 43.19 -0.23 -7.06
C GLU A 145 42.76 -1.70 -7.22
N ALA A 146 41.74 -2.14 -6.47
CA ALA A 146 41.21 -3.50 -6.60
C ALA A 146 40.63 -3.81 -8.00
N PHE A 147 40.07 -2.80 -8.68
CA PHE A 147 39.45 -2.95 -10.00
C PHE A 147 40.34 -2.55 -11.19
N THR A 148 41.50 -1.94 -10.94
CA THR A 148 42.49 -1.64 -11.98
C THR A 148 43.51 -2.77 -12.07
N PRO A 149 43.53 -3.57 -13.15
CA PRO A 149 44.53 -4.62 -13.28
C PRO A 149 45.92 -3.99 -13.36
N LYS A 150 46.83 -4.40 -12.47
CA LYS A 150 48.24 -3.98 -12.53
C LYS A 150 48.79 -4.37 -13.91
N GLN A 151 49.09 -3.39 -14.76
CA GLN A 151 49.84 -3.66 -15.99
C GLN A 151 51.21 -4.20 -15.58
N LYS A 152 51.50 -5.42 -16.06
CA LYS A 152 52.80 -6.09 -15.91
C LYS A 152 53.84 -5.45 -16.82
#